data_AF-A0A6F8U0I1-F1
#
_entry.id   AF-A0A6F8U0I1-F1
#
_cell.length_a   1.000
_cell.length_b   1.000
_cell.length_c   1.000
_cell.angle_alpha   90.00
_cell.angle_beta   90.00
_cell.angle_gamma   90.00
#
_symmetry.space_group_name_H-M   'P 1'
#
loop_
_entity.id
_entity.type
_entity.pdbx_description
1 polymer ?
#
loop_
_entity_poly.entity_id
_entity_poly.type
_entity_poly.pdbx_seq_one_letter_code
_entity_poly.pdbx_strand_id
1 'polypeptide(L)'
;MAVYGGIQAHELERWLNALTNAAYDRRCPLSKVHGGNARARTARQDLLHLAQVFRSGERIRDDVAASLSRWCQHYLTEAEWYVLVGSRQPVAQSEASSSATDDDALDALYQHRVG
;
A
#
# COMPACT_ATOMS: atom_id res chain seq x y z
N MET A 1 0.94 16.55 -0.35
CA MET A 1 -0.11 15.85 -1.11
C MET A 1 -0.62 14.73 -0.22
N ALA A 2 -1.80 14.89 0.39
CA ALA A 2 -2.31 13.89 1.33
C ALA A 2 -3.00 12.78 0.55
N VAL A 3 -2.31 11.65 0.35
CA VAL A 3 -2.92 10.40 -0.17
C VAL A 3 -4.10 9.95 0.71
N TYR A 4 -4.14 10.41 1.95
CA TYR A 4 -5.25 10.26 2.89
C TYR A 4 -6.34 11.32 2.72
N GLY A 5 -6.82 11.56 1.49
CA GLY A 5 -8.13 12.18 1.30
C GLY A 5 -9.13 11.31 2.07
N GLY A 6 -9.62 11.82 3.21
CA GLY A 6 -10.18 11.00 4.30
C GLY A 6 -11.03 9.84 3.81
N ILE A 7 -10.74 8.64 4.31
CA ILE A 7 -11.46 7.42 3.94
C ILE A 7 -12.95 7.68 4.12
N GLN A 8 -13.73 7.48 3.06
CA GLN A 8 -15.16 7.72 3.11
C GLN A 8 -15.87 6.51 3.71
N ALA A 9 -17.02 6.72 4.37
CA ALA A 9 -17.79 5.63 4.99
C ALA A 9 -18.17 4.50 4.03
N HIS A 10 -18.40 4.82 2.75
CA HIS A 10 -18.76 3.83 1.73
C HIS A 10 -17.56 2.96 1.32
N GLU A 11 -16.33 3.48 1.39
CA GLU A 11 -15.10 2.76 1.08
C GLU A 11 -14.50 2.05 2.30
N LEU A 12 -14.97 2.40 3.50
CA LEU A 12 -14.45 1.90 4.77
C LEU A 12 -14.28 0.38 4.78
N GLU A 13 -15.31 -0.35 4.40
CA GLU A 13 -15.30 -1.82 4.41
C GLU A 13 -14.23 -2.40 3.47
N ARG A 14 -14.10 -1.83 2.27
CA ARG A 14 -13.08 -2.21 1.30
C ARG A 14 -11.69 -1.95 1.86
N TRP A 15 -11.45 -0.78 2.44
CA TRP A 15 -10.16 -0.41 3.02
C TRP A 15 -9.79 -1.27 4.21
N LEU A 16 -10.76 -1.54 5.09
CA LEU A 16 -10.54 -2.33 6.29
C LEU A 16 -10.20 -3.79 5.94
N ASN A 17 -10.88 -4.37 4.94
CA ASN A 17 -10.54 -5.69 4.42
C ASN A 17 -9.18 -5.72 3.72
N ALA A 18 -8.86 -4.73 2.89
CA ALA A 18 -7.57 -4.67 2.20
C ALA A 18 -6.39 -4.54 3.18
N LEU A 19 -6.48 -3.61 4.14
CA LEU A 19 -5.46 -3.40 5.16
C LEU A 19 -5.32 -4.61 6.07
N THR A 20 -6.42 -5.27 6.45
CA THR A 20 -6.38 -6.50 7.25
C THR A 20 -5.70 -7.63 6.47
N ASN A 21 -6.06 -7.85 5.21
CA ASN A 21 -5.43 -8.89 4.39
C ASN A 21 -3.93 -8.65 4.24
N ALA A 22 -3.54 -7.40 3.97
CA ALA A 22 -2.14 -7.05 3.81
C ALA A 22 -1.36 -7.10 5.13
N ALA A 23 -2.01 -6.77 6.25
CA ALA A 23 -1.45 -6.89 7.60
C ALA A 23 -0.99 -8.32 7.95
N TYR A 24 -1.69 -9.31 7.39
CA TYR A 24 -1.46 -10.74 7.57
C TYR A 24 -0.79 -11.40 6.37
N ASP A 25 -0.42 -10.65 5.32
CA ASP A 25 0.33 -11.22 4.19
C ASP A 25 1.71 -11.67 4.69
N ARG A 26 2.02 -12.94 4.42
CA ARG A 26 3.31 -13.56 4.76
C ARG A 26 4.45 -13.00 3.92
N ARG A 27 4.16 -12.44 2.74
CA ARG A 27 5.16 -11.84 1.84
C ARG A 27 5.65 -10.50 2.36
N CYS A 28 4.73 -9.69 2.90
CA CYS A 28 5.01 -8.37 3.44
C CYS A 28 4.39 -8.19 4.85
N PRO A 29 4.96 -8.84 5.87
CA PRO A 29 4.44 -8.68 7.22
C PRO A 29 4.63 -7.25 7.71
N LEU A 30 3.63 -6.70 8.41
CA LEU A 30 3.67 -5.36 9.05
C LEU A 30 4.92 -5.07 9.88
N SER A 31 5.62 -6.09 10.39
CA SER A 31 6.90 -5.93 11.08
C SER A 31 8.01 -5.34 10.21
N LYS A 32 7.98 -5.60 8.89
CA LYS A 32 8.89 -4.98 7.91
C LYS A 32 8.53 -3.53 7.61
N VAL A 33 7.24 -3.20 7.73
CA VAL A 33 6.70 -1.86 7.45
C VAL A 33 6.95 -0.95 8.65
N HIS A 34 6.57 -1.36 9.85
CA HIS A 34 6.58 -0.48 11.03
C HIS A 34 7.92 -0.39 11.78
N GLY A 35 9.02 -0.84 11.18
CA GLY A 35 10.37 -0.77 11.77
C GLY A 35 10.55 -1.58 13.07
N GLY A 36 9.58 -2.42 13.46
CA GLY A 36 9.64 -3.20 14.69
C GLY A 36 8.40 -4.05 14.97
N ASN A 37 8.62 -5.18 15.64
CA ASN A 37 7.57 -6.18 15.90
C ASN A 37 6.53 -5.72 16.95
N ALA A 38 6.95 -4.89 17.92
CA ALA A 38 6.06 -4.33 18.93
C ALA A 38 5.06 -3.33 18.32
N ARG A 39 5.56 -2.37 17.53
CA ARG A 39 4.72 -1.39 16.82
C ARG A 39 3.78 -2.08 15.84
N ALA A 40 4.27 -3.10 15.13
CA ALA A 40 3.43 -3.89 14.24
C ALA A 40 2.33 -4.67 14.95
N ARG A 41 2.58 -5.16 16.17
CA ARG A 41 1.55 -5.83 16.97
C ARG A 41 0.46 -4.84 17.39
N THR A 42 0.83 -3.66 17.89
CA THR A 42 -0.13 -2.62 18.26
C THR A 42 -0.96 -2.18 17.06
N ALA A 43 -0.31 -1.94 15.92
CA ALA A 43 -0.98 -1.54 14.69
C ALA A 43 -2.02 -2.60 14.24
N ARG A 44 -1.69 -3.90 14.34
CA ARG A 44 -2.64 -5.01 14.07
C ARG A 44 -3.81 -5.03 15.04
N GLN A 45 -3.53 -4.86 16.33
CA GLN A 45 -4.56 -4.88 17.35
C GLN A 45 -5.57 -3.74 17.14
N ASP A 46 -5.09 -2.55 16.82
CA ASP A 46 -5.93 -1.40 16.51
C ASP A 46 -6.78 -1.63 15.25
N LEU A 47 -6.20 -2.22 14.19
CA LEU A 47 -6.94 -2.60 12.98
C LEU A 47 -8.07 -3.58 13.29
N LEU A 48 -7.81 -4.61 14.10
CA LEU A 48 -8.83 -5.58 14.51
C LEU A 48 -9.93 -4.93 15.36
N HIS A 49 -9.55 -4.01 16.25
CA HIS A 49 -10.50 -3.27 17.06
C HIS A 49 -11.42 -2.41 16.19
N LEU A 50 -10.86 -1.68 15.21
CA LEU A 50 -11.64 -0.92 14.23
C LEU A 50 -12.58 -1.82 13.42
N ALA A 51 -12.10 -3.00 13.01
CA ALA A 51 -12.91 -4.00 12.31
C ALA A 51 -14.10 -4.48 13.15
N GLN A 52 -13.86 -4.71 14.44
CA GLN A 52 -14.88 -5.15 15.38
C GLN A 52 -15.92 -4.06 15.60
N VAL A 53 -15.48 -2.82 15.85
CA VAL A 53 -16.37 -1.65 16.05
C VAL A 53 -17.22 -1.38 14.80
N PHE A 54 -16.65 -1.56 13.60
CA PHE A 54 -17.41 -1.48 12.35
C PHE A 54 -18.49 -2.56 12.26
N ARG A 55 -18.13 -3.83 12.54
CA ARG A 55 -19.06 -4.97 12.46
C ARG A 55 -20.12 -4.97 13.55
N SER A 56 -19.82 -4.45 14.74
CA SER A 56 -20.79 -4.35 15.84
C SER A 56 -21.85 -3.27 15.58
N GLY A 57 -21.59 -2.33 14.67
CA GLY A 57 -22.47 -1.19 14.43
C GLY A 57 -22.51 -0.21 15.60
N GLU A 58 -21.58 -0.32 16.56
CA GLU A 58 -21.54 0.48 17.78
C GLU A 58 -21.16 1.95 17.51
N ARG A 59 -20.51 2.22 16.37
CA ARG A 59 -20.20 3.57 15.89
C ARG A 59 -20.68 3.80 14.46
N ILE A 60 -20.95 5.07 14.16
CA ILE A 60 -21.31 5.50 12.81
C ILE A 60 -20.11 5.28 11.88
N ARG A 61 -20.38 4.85 10.64
CA ARG A 61 -19.34 4.50 9.65
C ARG A 61 -18.35 5.65 9.43
N ASP A 62 -18.80 6.90 9.47
CA ASP A 62 -17.93 8.07 9.31
C ASP A 62 -16.90 8.19 10.43
N ASP A 63 -17.28 7.93 11.69
CA ASP A 63 -16.35 7.98 12.82
C ASP A 63 -15.29 6.89 12.73
N VAL A 64 -15.70 5.69 12.27
CA VAL A 64 -14.77 4.59 12.05
C VAL A 64 -13.84 4.89 10.88
N ALA A 65 -14.34 5.54 9.82
CA ALA A 65 -13.52 5.93 8.67
C ALA A 65 -12.52 7.05 9.00
N ALA A 66 -12.93 8.01 9.84
CA ALA A 66 -12.02 9.00 10.40
C ALA A 66 -10.96 8.36 11.30
N SER A 67 -11.35 7.37 12.12
CA SER A 67 -10.43 6.62 12.99
C SER A 67 -9.42 5.80 12.17
N LEU A 68 -9.87 5.14 11.10
CA LEU A 68 -9.01 4.41 10.17
C LEU A 68 -8.05 5.35 9.43
N SER A 69 -8.51 6.53 9.05
CA SER A 69 -7.67 7.55 8.41
C SER A 69 -6.54 8.02 9.36
N ARG A 70 -6.86 8.25 10.64
CA ARG A 70 -5.84 8.58 11.65
C ARG A 70 -4.88 7.43 11.90
N TRP A 71 -5.38 6.19 11.94
CA TRP A 71 -4.54 5.01 12.06
C TRP A 71 -3.53 4.92 10.91
N CYS A 72 -3.98 5.15 9.67
CA CYS A 72 -3.09 5.18 8.51
C CYS A 72 -2.03 6.28 8.64
N GLN A 73 -2.41 7.50 9.04
CA GLN A 73 -1.45 8.59 9.24
C GLN A 73 -0.43 8.32 10.36
N HIS A 74 -0.84 7.61 11.40
CA HIS A 74 0.00 7.35 12.57
C HIS A 74 0.98 6.18 12.35
N TYR A 75 0.56 5.16 11.60
CA TYR A 75 1.32 3.94 11.41
C TYR A 75 1.93 3.78 10.02
N LEU A 76 1.34 4.35 8.97
CA LEU A 76 1.76 4.19 7.59
C LEU A 76 2.25 5.50 6.98
N THR A 77 3.42 5.43 6.35
CA THR A 77 3.86 6.42 5.37
C THR A 77 3.22 6.13 4.00
N GLU A 78 3.25 7.11 3.11
CA GLU A 78 2.70 6.98 1.76
C GLU A 78 3.34 5.81 0.97
N ALA A 79 4.67 5.65 1.07
CA ALA A 79 5.37 4.56 0.40
C ALA A 79 4.95 3.17 0.92
N GLU A 80 4.78 3.06 2.25
CA GLU A 80 4.33 1.83 2.90
C GLU A 80 2.90 1.47 2.53
N TRP A 81 2.04 2.48 2.35
CA TRP A 81 0.66 2.28 1.92
C TRP A 81 0.58 1.64 0.53
N TYR A 82 1.38 2.11 -0.44
CA TYR A 82 1.41 1.50 -1.77
C TYR A 82 1.91 0.05 -1.73
N VAL A 83 2.93 -0.23 -0.91
CA VAL A 83 3.43 -1.60 -0.70
C VAL A 83 2.36 -2.49 -0.06
N LEU A 84 1.61 -1.98 0.92
CA LEU A 84 0.63 -2.75 1.68
C LEU A 84 -0.64 -3.03 0.84
N VAL A 85 -1.11 -2.06 0.06
CA VAL A 85 -2.35 -2.19 -0.72
C VAL A 85 -2.11 -2.94 -2.05
N GLY A 86 -0.85 -3.18 -2.42
CA GLY A 86 -0.49 -3.81 -3.70
C GLY A 86 -0.77 -2.92 -4.91
N SER A 87 -1.18 -1.68 -4.68
CA SER A 87 -1.24 -0.63 -5.70
C SER A 87 0.19 -0.32 -6.11
N ARG A 88 0.55 -0.57 -7.38
CA ARG A 88 1.84 -0.11 -7.91
C ARG A 88 2.02 1.35 -7.51
N GLN A 89 3.10 1.62 -6.79
CA GLN A 89 3.59 2.97 -6.52
C GLN A 89 3.46 3.76 -7.84
N PRO A 90 2.78 4.92 -7.87
CA PRO A 90 2.89 5.77 -9.04
C PRO A 90 4.37 6.12 -9.12
N VAL A 91 5.05 5.53 -10.10
CA VAL A 91 6.38 5.97 -10.47
C VAL A 91 6.20 7.46 -10.69
N ALA A 92 6.78 8.27 -9.81
CA ALA A 92 6.91 9.68 -10.09
C ALA A 92 7.58 9.75 -11.45
N GLN A 93 6.81 10.11 -12.47
CA GLN A 93 7.30 10.59 -13.73
C GLN A 93 8.14 11.83 -13.39
N SER A 94 9.40 11.61 -13.04
CA SER A 94 10.46 12.54 -13.42
C SER A 94 10.72 12.28 -14.90
N GLU A 95 9.84 12.82 -15.73
CA GLU A 95 10.07 12.97 -17.17
C GLU A 95 11.08 14.09 -17.44
N ALA A 96 11.70 13.98 -18.62
CA ALA A 96 12.62 14.88 -19.32
C ALA A 96 14.13 14.62 -19.07
N SER A 97 14.94 14.15 -20.03
CA SER A 97 14.83 14.30 -21.49
C SER A 97 15.45 13.13 -22.27
N SER A 98 14.74 12.78 -23.33
CA SER A 98 15.13 12.12 -24.57
C SER A 98 16.57 12.33 -25.07
N SER A 99 17.25 11.24 -25.43
CA SER A 99 17.70 11.04 -26.82
C SER A 99 18.00 9.56 -27.10
N ALA A 100 17.18 8.97 -27.95
CA ALA A 100 17.50 7.96 -28.96
C ALA A 100 18.89 7.31 -28.92
N THR A 101 18.92 5.98 -28.75
CA THR A 101 19.72 5.03 -29.57
C THR A 101 19.32 3.60 -29.22
N ASP A 102 18.07 3.26 -29.54
CA ASP A 102 17.62 1.88 -29.71
C ASP A 102 18.03 1.41 -31.12
N ASP A 103 19.34 1.18 -31.35
CA ASP A 103 19.81 0.58 -32.60
C ASP A 103 21.00 -0.40 -32.43
N ASP A 104 21.63 -0.51 -31.26
CA ASP A 104 22.86 -1.34 -31.09
C ASP A 104 22.61 -2.75 -30.50
N ALA A 105 21.37 -3.09 -30.13
CA ALA A 105 21.06 -4.36 -29.46
C ALA A 105 20.50 -5.46 -30.39
N LEU A 106 20.18 -5.14 -31.65
CA LEU A 106 19.61 -6.11 -32.60
C LEU A 106 20.66 -6.80 -33.50
N ASP A 107 21.87 -6.26 -33.63
CA ASP A 107 22.92 -6.82 -34.51
C ASP A 107 23.67 -8.00 -33.86
N ALA A 108 23.72 -8.05 -32.52
CA ALA A 108 24.47 -9.07 -31.78
C ALA A 108 23.80 -10.46 -31.72
N LEU A 109 22.53 -10.60 -32.16
CA LEU A 109 21.80 -11.87 -32.11
C LEU A 109 21.71 -12.62 -33.45
N TYR A 110 22.15 -12.02 -34.56
CA TYR A 110 22.05 -12.65 -35.89
C TYR A 110 23.34 -13.33 -36.39
N GLN A 111 24.49 -13.14 -35.74
CA GLN A 111 25.77 -13.64 -36.26
C GLN A 111 26.24 -15.01 -35.72
N HIS A 112 25.46 -15.70 -34.88
CA HIS A 112 25.92 -16.96 -34.26
C HIS A 112 25.16 -18.22 -34.70
N ARG A 113 24.78 -18.31 -35.99
CA ARG A 113 24.43 -19.58 -36.61
C ARG A 113 24.65 -19.58 -38.12
N VAL A 114 25.66 -20.32 -38.56
CA VAL A 114 25.85 -21.06 -39.83
C VAL A 114 27.29 -20.89 -40.33
N GLY A 115 28.03 -22.00 -40.39
CA GLY A 115 29.36 -22.12 -40.99
C GLY A 115 30.26 -23.05 -40.23
#